data_AF-A0A1B2EZ98-F1
#
_entry.id   AF-A0A1B2EZ98-F1
#
_cell.length_a   1.000
_cell.length_b   1.000
_cell.length_c   1.000
_cell.angle_alpha   90.00
_cell.angle_beta   90.00
_cell.angle_gamma   90.00
#
_symmetry.space_group_name_H-M   'P 1'
#
loop_
_entity.id
_entity.type
_entity.pdbx_description
1 polymer ?
#
loop_
_entity_poly.entity_id
_entity_poly.type
_entity_poly.pdbx_seq_one_letter_code
_entity_poly.pdbx_strand_id
1 'polypeptide(L)'
;MMTIRDTLLEGAGVSETPLAWFNLAHAYLHDAAVLKAAPKPSGGFYEEPVRFLYFHSIELFLKAYLRLQGIAESELGRQPYSHSLTNLADAAERRGLVIGKRVRLVCDAARDFDKPTEARYIKTGPKSQVPAHKLHEAARDLQFSVEEALRADGLSVRRSPRLPVVHSPRPLKIAKAAKLLARRDAKFR
;
A
#
# COMPACT_ATOMS: atom_id res chain seq x y z
N MET A 1 -0.57 16.35 35.31
CA MET A 1 -0.98 15.17 34.52
C MET A 1 -0.55 15.45 33.09
N MET A 2 0.59 14.89 32.67
CA MET A 2 1.24 15.20 31.40
C MET A 2 0.60 14.32 30.31
N THR A 3 0.06 14.92 29.26
CA THR A 3 -0.60 14.19 28.16
C THR A 3 0.45 13.56 27.25
N ILE A 4 0.16 12.37 26.72
CA ILE A 4 1.00 11.60 25.77
C ILE A 4 1.42 12.42 24.52
N ARG A 5 0.71 13.53 24.23
CA ARG A 5 1.07 14.49 23.17
C ARG A 5 2.38 15.24 23.40
N ASP A 6 2.77 15.48 24.65
CA ASP A 6 3.90 16.36 24.96
C ASP A 6 5.26 15.64 24.88
N THR A 7 5.27 14.30 24.90
CA THR A 7 6.52 13.51 24.90
C THR A 7 7.02 13.13 23.50
N LEU A 8 6.22 13.33 22.44
CA LEU A 8 6.54 12.85 21.08
C LEU A 8 7.16 13.91 20.17
N LEU A 9 7.25 15.17 20.61
CA LEU A 9 7.74 16.27 19.77
C LEU A 9 9.17 16.74 20.06
N GLU A 10 9.81 16.29 21.14
CA GLU A 10 11.14 16.78 21.54
C GLU A 10 12.33 15.94 21.04
N GLY A 11 12.13 14.86 20.28
CA GLY A 11 13.25 14.00 19.85
C GLY A 11 13.14 13.30 18.50
N ALA A 12 11.97 13.30 17.84
CA ALA A 12 11.82 12.64 16.55
C ALA A 12 12.12 13.64 15.42
N GLY A 13 13.20 13.41 14.68
CA GLY A 13 13.46 14.15 13.45
C GLY A 13 12.25 14.08 12.50
N VAL A 14 12.05 15.13 11.71
CA VAL A 14 10.91 15.27 10.75
C VAL A 14 10.73 14.04 9.84
N SER A 15 11.78 13.23 9.64
CA SER A 15 11.82 11.98 8.89
C SER A 15 11.10 10.78 9.54
N GLU A 16 10.78 10.81 10.83
CA GLU A 16 10.35 9.61 11.58
C GLU A 16 8.84 9.58 11.91
N THR A 17 8.08 10.55 11.41
CA THR A 17 6.64 10.69 11.71
C THR A 17 5.78 9.75 10.85
N PRO A 18 4.61 9.29 11.33
CA PRO A 18 3.69 8.49 10.52
C PRO A 18 3.36 9.14 9.16
N LEU A 19 3.27 10.47 9.14
CA LEU A 19 3.01 11.25 7.94
C LEU A 19 4.18 11.24 6.94
N ALA A 20 5.43 11.26 7.42
CA ALA A 20 6.61 11.14 6.56
C ALA A 20 6.64 9.78 5.82
N TRP A 21 6.39 8.69 6.54
CA TRP A 21 6.29 7.35 5.98
C TRP A 21 5.15 7.23 4.97
N PHE A 22 3.98 7.79 5.29
CA PHE A 22 2.82 7.83 4.41
C PHE A 22 3.12 8.60 3.11
N ASN A 23 3.74 9.77 3.20
CA ASN A 23 4.09 10.58 2.04
C ASN A 23 5.13 9.87 1.15
N LEU A 24 6.10 9.19 1.75
CA LEU A 24 7.07 8.39 1.02
C LEU A 24 6.41 7.20 0.32
N ALA A 25 5.52 6.47 1.00
CA ALA A 25 4.73 5.39 0.42
C ALA A 25 3.96 5.85 -0.82
N HIS A 26 3.38 7.05 -0.72
CA HIS A 26 2.70 7.71 -1.80
C HIS A 26 3.57 8.03 -3.01
N ALA A 27 4.78 8.55 -2.78
CA ALA A 27 5.73 8.82 -3.86
C ALA A 27 6.05 7.53 -4.64
N TYR A 28 6.34 6.44 -3.92
CA TYR A 28 6.58 5.13 -4.54
C TYR A 28 5.37 4.60 -5.32
N LEU A 29 4.15 4.74 -4.78
CA LEU A 29 2.92 4.36 -5.49
C LEU A 29 2.73 5.19 -6.77
N HIS A 30 3.01 6.49 -6.70
CA HIS A 30 2.93 7.39 -7.84
C HIS A 30 3.95 7.01 -8.92
N ASP A 31 5.20 6.83 -8.56
CA ASP A 31 6.28 6.50 -9.50
C ASP A 31 6.06 5.14 -10.14
N ALA A 32 5.58 4.14 -9.38
CA ALA A 32 5.18 2.85 -9.92
C ALA A 32 4.08 3.00 -10.99
N ALA A 33 3.07 3.83 -10.72
CA ALA A 33 1.97 4.08 -11.64
C ALA A 33 2.42 4.83 -12.91
N VAL A 34 3.28 5.85 -12.76
CA VAL A 34 3.87 6.59 -13.89
C VAL A 34 4.72 5.66 -14.74
N LEU A 35 5.62 4.90 -14.14
CA LEU A 35 6.49 3.97 -14.85
C LEU A 35 5.70 2.87 -15.56
N LYS A 36 4.60 2.40 -14.95
CA LYS A 36 3.73 1.40 -15.56
C LYS A 36 2.96 1.95 -16.77
N ALA A 37 2.56 3.22 -16.73
CA ALA A 37 1.82 3.88 -17.81
C ALA A 37 2.72 4.40 -18.94
N ALA A 38 4.02 4.55 -18.68
CA ALA A 38 4.98 5.03 -19.68
C ALA A 38 5.12 4.06 -20.86
N PRO A 39 5.38 4.58 -22.08
CA PRO A 39 5.76 3.76 -23.23
C PRO A 39 6.98 2.89 -22.89
N LYS A 40 6.89 1.60 -23.20
CA LYS A 40 7.96 0.64 -22.92
C LYS A 40 8.74 0.34 -24.19
N PRO A 41 10.08 0.37 -24.15
CA PRO A 41 10.90 -0.15 -25.24
C PRO A 41 10.59 -1.62 -25.51
N SER A 42 10.88 -2.09 -26.72
CA SER A 42 10.78 -3.52 -27.06
C SER A 42 11.84 -4.32 -26.30
N GLY A 43 11.41 -5.30 -25.51
CA GLY A 43 12.29 -6.17 -24.71
C GLY A 43 12.46 -5.69 -23.26
N GLY A 44 13.33 -6.34 -22.49
CA GLY A 44 13.71 -5.95 -21.14
C GLY A 44 12.76 -6.39 -20.01
N PHE A 45 13.15 -6.06 -18.77
CA PHE A 45 12.47 -6.47 -17.53
C PHE A 45 11.71 -5.31 -16.87
N TYR A 46 11.10 -4.42 -17.66
CA TYR A 46 10.47 -3.17 -17.19
C TYR A 46 9.30 -3.39 -16.21
N GLU A 47 8.73 -4.59 -16.14
CA GLU A 47 7.68 -4.90 -15.16
C GLU A 47 8.25 -5.13 -13.75
N GLU A 48 9.48 -5.60 -13.63
CA GLU A 48 10.08 -5.93 -12.33
C GLU A 48 10.31 -4.69 -11.45
N PRO A 49 10.89 -3.57 -11.94
CA PRO A 49 10.98 -2.33 -11.17
C PRO A 49 9.61 -1.80 -10.75
N VAL A 50 8.61 -1.83 -11.65
CA VAL A 50 7.24 -1.40 -11.33
C VAL A 50 6.67 -2.20 -10.16
N ARG A 51 6.84 -3.52 -10.19
CA ARG A 51 6.33 -4.42 -9.14
C ARG A 51 7.05 -4.18 -7.81
N PHE A 52 8.37 -4.00 -7.84
CA PHE A 52 9.15 -3.63 -6.66
C PHE A 52 8.62 -2.34 -6.02
N LEU A 53 8.41 -1.28 -6.81
CA LEU A 53 7.89 0.00 -6.30
C LEU A 53 6.50 -0.15 -5.67
N TYR A 54 5.61 -0.95 -6.26
CA TYR A 54 4.31 -1.23 -5.64
C TYR A 54 4.44 -2.00 -4.32
N PHE A 55 5.24 -3.07 -4.26
CA PHE A 55 5.47 -3.78 -3.00
C PHE A 55 6.02 -2.87 -1.92
N HIS A 56 6.99 -2.03 -2.28
CA HIS A 56 7.59 -1.10 -1.32
C HIS A 56 6.59 -0.04 -0.85
N SER A 57 5.71 0.47 -1.73
CA SER A 57 4.64 1.36 -1.31
C SER A 57 3.68 0.71 -0.29
N ILE A 58 3.34 -0.57 -0.48
CA ILE A 58 2.49 -1.34 0.44
C ILE A 58 3.19 -1.49 1.79
N GLU A 59 4.48 -1.85 1.79
CA GLU A 59 5.30 -1.94 3.00
C GLU A 59 5.29 -0.63 3.79
N LEU A 60 5.54 0.49 3.11
CA LEU A 60 5.61 1.80 3.72
C LEU A 60 4.26 2.28 4.25
N PHE A 61 3.14 1.99 3.58
CA PHE A 61 1.81 2.28 4.11
C PHE A 61 1.52 1.52 5.41
N LEU A 62 1.86 0.23 5.47
CA LEU A 62 1.71 -0.55 6.70
C LEU A 62 2.59 0.00 7.82
N LYS A 63 3.85 0.34 7.51
CA LYS A 63 4.76 0.96 8.48
C LYS A 63 4.27 2.32 8.95
N ALA A 64 3.71 3.15 8.07
CA ALA A 64 3.12 4.43 8.42
C ALA A 64 1.99 4.27 9.46
N TYR A 65 1.10 3.29 9.26
CA TYR A 65 0.07 2.98 10.23
C TYR A 65 0.65 2.46 11.55
N LEU A 66 1.63 1.55 11.51
CA LEU A 66 2.24 1.05 12.75
C LEU A 66 3.00 2.14 13.52
N ARG A 67 3.64 3.09 12.81
CA ARG A 67 4.19 4.32 13.41
C ARG A 67 3.10 5.14 14.08
N LEU A 68 1.94 5.30 13.44
CA LEU A 68 0.79 5.99 14.04
C LEU A 68 0.35 5.34 15.35
N GLN A 69 0.44 4.01 15.42
CA GLN A 69 0.14 3.23 16.63
C GLN A 69 1.30 3.18 17.64
N GLY A 70 2.33 4.01 17.47
CA GLY A 70 3.43 4.17 18.43
C GLY A 70 4.59 3.18 18.30
N ILE A 71 4.59 2.27 17.31
CA ILE A 71 5.73 1.35 17.11
C ILE A 71 6.94 2.13 16.61
N ALA A 72 8.10 2.03 17.26
CA ALA A 72 9.30 2.75 16.86
C ALA A 72 9.88 2.28 15.51
N GLU A 73 10.57 3.17 14.78
CA GLU A 73 11.24 2.82 13.52
C GLU A 73 12.26 1.69 13.70
N SER A 74 13.05 1.74 14.76
CA SER A 74 14.05 0.72 15.07
C SER A 74 13.45 -0.68 15.24
N GLU A 75 12.20 -0.76 15.71
CA GLU A 75 11.43 -2.00 15.78
C GLU A 75 10.93 -2.42 14.40
N LEU A 76 10.39 -1.50 13.60
CA LEU A 76 9.92 -1.76 12.23
C LEU A 76 11.04 -2.20 11.29
N GLY A 77 12.28 -1.79 11.53
CA GLY A 77 13.46 -2.22 10.77
C GLY A 77 13.93 -3.65 11.10
N ARG A 78 13.48 -4.23 12.21
CA ARG A 78 13.93 -5.53 12.72
C ARG A 78 12.86 -6.60 12.52
N GLN A 79 13.26 -7.87 12.71
CA GLN A 79 12.32 -8.98 12.77
C GLN A 79 11.39 -8.81 14.00
N PRO A 80 10.09 -9.15 13.88
CA PRO A 80 9.46 -9.83 12.76
C PRO A 80 8.97 -8.90 11.63
N TYR A 81 9.05 -7.57 11.78
CA TYR A 81 8.50 -6.63 10.81
C TYR A 81 9.36 -6.52 9.55
N SER A 82 10.52 -5.87 9.62
CA SER A 82 11.46 -5.67 8.51
C SER A 82 10.75 -5.45 7.16
N HIS A 83 10.94 -6.34 6.19
CA HIS A 83 10.29 -6.31 4.88
C HIS A 83 9.15 -7.35 4.73
N SER A 84 8.66 -7.91 5.85
CA SER A 84 7.61 -8.93 5.86
C SER A 84 6.23 -8.28 5.78
N LEU A 85 5.66 -8.23 4.56
CA LEU A 85 4.32 -7.67 4.34
C LEU A 85 3.24 -8.39 5.13
N THR A 86 3.33 -9.72 5.31
CA THR A 86 2.39 -10.49 6.13
C THR A 86 2.46 -10.06 7.59
N ASN A 87 3.66 -10.00 8.18
CA ASN A 87 3.80 -9.65 9.60
C ASN A 87 3.38 -8.21 9.87
N LEU A 88 3.70 -7.29 8.95
CA LEU A 88 3.24 -5.90 9.01
C LEU A 88 1.71 -5.80 8.92
N ALA A 89 1.08 -6.52 7.99
CA ALA A 89 -0.37 -6.53 7.83
C ALA A 89 -1.09 -7.13 9.05
N ASP A 90 -0.59 -8.25 9.58
CA ASP A 90 -1.16 -8.88 10.78
C ASP A 90 -1.03 -7.97 12.01
N ALA A 91 0.09 -7.27 12.15
CA ALA A 91 0.29 -6.33 13.24
C ALA A 91 -0.60 -5.09 13.13
N ALA A 92 -0.86 -4.63 11.90
CA ALA A 92 -1.76 -3.51 11.64
C ALA A 92 -3.23 -3.90 11.89
N GLU A 93 -3.68 -5.08 11.43
CA GLU A 93 -5.02 -5.60 11.72
C GLU A 93 -5.27 -5.76 13.22
N ARG A 94 -4.31 -6.35 13.96
CA ARG A 94 -4.40 -6.48 15.42
C ARG A 94 -4.55 -5.14 16.15
N ARG A 95 -4.15 -4.04 15.52
CA ARG A 95 -4.25 -2.67 16.05
C ARG A 95 -5.44 -1.89 15.50
N GLY A 96 -6.26 -2.52 14.66
CA GLY A 96 -7.53 -1.96 14.18
C GLY A 96 -7.53 -1.46 12.74
N LEU A 97 -6.45 -1.64 11.97
CA LEU A 97 -6.48 -1.30 10.55
C LEU A 97 -7.34 -2.31 9.78
N VAL A 98 -8.30 -1.82 9.01
CA VAL A 98 -9.09 -2.66 8.11
C VAL A 98 -8.26 -3.01 6.87
N ILE A 99 -7.78 -4.25 6.80
CA ILE A 99 -7.07 -4.80 5.64
C ILE A 99 -8.06 -5.53 4.74
N GLY A 100 -8.22 -5.02 3.51
CA GLY A 100 -9.09 -5.63 2.51
C GLY A 100 -8.51 -6.94 1.94
N LYS A 101 -9.39 -7.80 1.41
CA LYS A 101 -9.01 -9.09 0.80
C LYS A 101 -7.93 -9.00 -0.28
N ARG A 102 -7.91 -7.90 -1.06
CA ARG A 102 -6.89 -7.69 -2.11
C ARG A 102 -5.51 -7.47 -1.50
N VAL A 103 -5.42 -6.65 -0.46
CA VAL A 103 -4.18 -6.38 0.28
C VAL A 103 -3.68 -7.66 0.92
N ARG A 104 -4.57 -8.41 1.59
CA ARG A 104 -4.24 -9.69 2.21
C ARG A 104 -3.66 -10.69 1.21
N LEU A 105 -4.29 -10.85 0.05
CA LEU A 105 -3.79 -11.71 -1.02
C LEU A 105 -2.37 -11.34 -1.46
N VAL A 106 -2.08 -10.04 -1.59
CA VAL A 106 -0.73 -9.56 -1.96
C VAL A 106 0.28 -9.86 -0.86
N CYS A 107 -0.07 -9.66 0.41
CA CYS A 107 0.80 -9.99 1.54
C CYS A 107 1.12 -11.49 1.60
N ASP A 108 0.10 -12.34 1.41
CA ASP A 108 0.28 -13.80 1.43
C ASP A 108 1.12 -14.26 0.23
N ALA A 109 0.85 -13.72 -0.96
CA ALA A 109 1.66 -14.00 -2.14
C ALA A 109 3.14 -13.60 -1.96
N ALA A 110 3.39 -12.44 -1.33
CA ALA A 110 4.75 -11.96 -1.05
C ALA A 110 5.55 -12.87 -0.11
N ARG A 111 4.86 -13.56 0.80
CA ARG A 111 5.46 -14.59 1.67
C ARG A 111 5.71 -15.88 0.90
N ASP A 112 4.74 -16.33 0.13
CA ASP A 112 4.69 -17.70 -0.38
C ASP A 112 5.50 -17.88 -1.68
N PHE A 113 5.34 -16.99 -2.66
CA PHE A 113 5.91 -17.20 -4.00
C PHE A 113 6.40 -15.93 -4.72
N ASP A 114 6.01 -14.73 -4.28
CA ASP A 114 6.27 -13.47 -4.98
C ASP A 114 7.07 -12.47 -4.14
N LYS A 115 8.28 -12.88 -3.75
CA LYS A 115 9.11 -12.12 -2.82
C LYS A 115 9.53 -10.76 -3.40
N PRO A 116 9.22 -9.63 -2.75
CA PRO A 116 9.57 -8.29 -3.25
C PRO A 116 11.07 -8.09 -3.53
N THR A 117 11.92 -8.74 -2.73
CA THR A 117 13.37 -8.66 -2.89
C THR A 117 13.86 -9.32 -4.19
N GLU A 118 13.13 -10.28 -4.73
CA GLU A 118 13.49 -11.03 -5.94
C GLU A 118 13.19 -10.26 -7.23
N ALA A 119 12.30 -9.27 -7.20
CA ALA A 119 12.09 -8.36 -8.32
C ALA A 119 13.37 -7.59 -8.72
N ARG A 120 14.38 -7.56 -7.84
CA ARG A 120 15.67 -6.90 -8.08
C ARG A 120 16.73 -7.81 -8.71
N TYR A 121 16.51 -9.12 -8.75
CA TYR A 121 17.53 -10.08 -9.15
C TYR A 121 17.08 -10.94 -10.33
N ILE A 122 17.98 -11.13 -11.29
CA ILE A 122 17.78 -12.12 -12.35
C ILE A 122 17.77 -13.50 -11.69
N LYS A 123 16.66 -14.23 -11.83
CA LYS A 123 16.56 -15.63 -11.44
C LYS A 123 16.03 -16.45 -12.60
N THR A 124 16.59 -17.63 -12.77
CA THR A 124 16.18 -18.63 -13.76
C THR A 124 15.11 -19.55 -13.19
N GLY A 125 14.19 -20.03 -14.05
CA GLY A 125 13.13 -20.99 -13.68
C GLY A 125 11.71 -20.41 -13.73
N PRO A 126 10.67 -21.27 -13.61
CA PRO A 126 9.28 -20.84 -13.62
C PRO A 126 8.98 -19.90 -12.44
N LYS A 127 8.36 -18.76 -12.72
CA LYS A 127 7.94 -17.80 -11.69
C LYS A 127 6.44 -17.59 -11.72
N SER A 128 5.80 -17.78 -10.57
CA SER A 128 4.45 -17.26 -10.33
C SER A 128 4.59 -15.87 -9.74
N GLN A 129 3.86 -14.90 -10.28
CA GLN A 129 4.03 -13.50 -9.94
C GLN A 129 2.67 -12.80 -9.90
N VAL A 130 2.45 -11.96 -8.89
CA VAL A 130 1.28 -11.11 -8.82
C VAL A 130 1.41 -10.04 -9.92
N PRO A 131 0.41 -9.91 -10.82
CA PRO A 131 0.45 -8.88 -11.85
C PRO A 131 0.49 -7.48 -11.25
N ALA A 132 1.26 -6.55 -11.84
CA ALA A 132 1.43 -5.20 -11.28
C ALA A 132 0.11 -4.45 -11.06
N HIS A 133 -0.91 -4.66 -11.90
CA HIS A 133 -2.22 -4.03 -11.70
C HIS A 133 -2.91 -4.48 -10.39
N LYS A 134 -2.65 -5.72 -9.92
CA LYS A 134 -3.14 -6.21 -8.62
C LYS A 134 -2.38 -5.61 -7.45
N LEU A 135 -1.07 -5.40 -7.61
CA LEU A 135 -0.29 -4.65 -6.63
C LEU A 135 -0.75 -3.19 -6.54
N HIS A 136 -1.06 -2.55 -7.67
CA HIS A 136 -1.63 -1.21 -7.72
C HIS A 136 -2.98 -1.14 -7.00
N GLU A 137 -3.92 -2.05 -7.30
CA GLU A 137 -5.23 -2.12 -6.62
C GLU A 137 -5.07 -2.27 -5.10
N ALA A 138 -4.17 -3.15 -4.65
CA ALA A 138 -3.89 -3.36 -3.23
C ALA A 138 -3.27 -2.12 -2.57
N ALA A 139 -2.26 -1.52 -3.19
CA ALA A 139 -1.63 -0.30 -2.68
C ALA A 139 -2.64 0.86 -2.55
N ARG A 140 -3.58 0.98 -3.49
CA ARG A 140 -4.65 1.99 -3.44
C ARG A 140 -5.66 1.75 -2.33
N ASP A 141 -6.11 0.50 -2.17
CA ASP A 141 -7.02 0.15 -1.07
C ASP A 141 -6.36 0.44 0.29
N LEU A 142 -5.08 0.05 0.43
CA LEU A 142 -4.34 0.26 1.66
C LEU A 142 -4.06 1.74 1.93
N GLN A 143 -3.65 2.49 0.91
CA GLN A 143 -3.48 3.94 0.99
C GLN A 143 -4.73 4.59 1.60
N PHE A 144 -5.91 4.25 1.07
CA PHE A 144 -7.18 4.79 1.56
C PHE A 144 -7.42 4.43 3.03
N SER A 145 -7.24 3.17 3.42
CA SER A 145 -7.39 2.76 4.83
C SER A 145 -6.44 3.50 5.78
N VAL A 146 -5.18 3.70 5.39
CA VAL A 146 -4.18 4.39 6.21
C VAL A 146 -4.45 5.90 6.25
N GLU A 147 -4.89 6.50 5.14
CA GLU A 147 -5.28 7.90 5.07
C GLU A 147 -6.45 8.21 6.03
N GLU A 148 -7.46 7.35 6.06
CA GLU A 148 -8.59 7.48 7.00
C GLU A 148 -8.14 7.34 8.45
N ALA A 149 -7.22 6.41 8.75
CA ALA A 149 -6.66 6.26 10.09
C ALA A 149 -5.86 7.50 10.53
N LEU A 150 -5.02 8.07 9.65
CA LEU A 150 -4.27 9.29 9.92
C LEU A 150 -5.21 10.47 10.20
N ARG A 151 -6.28 10.62 9.40
CA ARG A 151 -7.30 11.65 9.60
C ARG A 151 -8.05 11.49 10.92
N ALA A 152 -8.39 10.26 11.28
CA ALA A 152 -9.07 9.96 12.54
C ALA A 152 -8.21 10.36 13.76
N ASP A 153 -6.88 10.31 13.65
CA ASP A 153 -5.93 10.76 14.67
C ASP A 153 -5.65 12.28 14.62
N GLY A 154 -6.33 13.02 13.74
CA GLY A 154 -6.19 14.47 13.60
C GLY A 154 -4.99 14.92 12.76
N LEU A 155 -4.33 14.01 12.03
CA LEU A 155 -3.23 14.35 11.13
C LEU A 155 -3.78 14.84 9.78
N SER A 156 -3.33 16.03 9.37
CA SER A 156 -3.71 16.62 8.09
C SER A 156 -2.93 15.97 6.94
N VAL A 157 -3.55 15.02 6.25
CA VAL A 157 -2.99 14.41 5.04
C VAL A 157 -3.13 15.37 3.84
N ARG A 158 -2.01 15.74 3.22
CA ARG A 158 -2.03 16.56 1.99
C ARG A 158 -2.61 15.77 0.82
N ARG A 159 -3.39 16.45 -0.01
CA ARG A 159 -3.95 15.85 -1.23
C ARG A 159 -2.82 15.51 -2.21
N SER A 160 -2.56 14.23 -2.44
CA SER A 160 -1.53 13.80 -3.38
C SER A 160 -1.95 14.02 -4.84
N PRO A 161 -0.99 14.07 -5.78
CA PRO A 161 -1.27 14.11 -7.21
C PRO A 161 -2.20 12.97 -7.64
N ARG A 162 -3.03 13.23 -8.66
CA ARG A 162 -3.86 12.17 -9.25
C ARG A 162 -2.96 11.13 -9.90
N LEU A 163 -3.20 9.86 -9.56
CA LEU A 163 -2.44 8.76 -10.16
C LEU A 163 -2.87 8.55 -11.62
N PRO A 164 -1.92 8.18 -12.51
CA PRO A 164 -2.26 7.83 -13.88
C PRO A 164 -3.10 6.55 -13.93
N VAL A 165 -3.84 6.38 -15.02
CA VAL A 165 -4.64 5.17 -15.25
C VAL A 165 -3.68 4.02 -15.60
N VAL A 166 -3.49 3.10 -14.66
CA VAL A 166 -2.55 1.97 -14.78
C VAL A 166 -3.13 0.79 -15.59
N HIS A 167 -4.46 0.68 -15.63
CA HIS A 167 -5.18 -0.28 -16.46
C HIS A 167 -6.56 0.29 -16.78
N SER A 168 -7.09 -0.02 -17.97
CA SER A 168 -8.47 0.33 -18.30
C SER A 168 -9.41 -0.34 -17.29
N PRO A 169 -10.40 0.38 -16.73
CA PRO A 169 -11.37 -0.22 -15.83
C PRO A 169 -11.99 -1.41 -16.55
N ARG A 170 -11.93 -2.59 -15.91
CA ARG A 170 -12.52 -3.80 -16.48
C ARG A 170 -14.01 -3.49 -16.72
N PRO A 171 -14.53 -3.56 -17.96
CA PRO A 171 -15.91 -3.19 -18.23
C PRO A 171 -16.81 -3.99 -17.30
N LEU A 172 -17.70 -3.29 -16.59
CA LEU A 172 -18.69 -3.96 -15.76
C LEU A 172 -19.51 -4.84 -16.71
N LYS A 173 -19.50 -6.15 -16.49
CA LYS A 173 -20.46 -7.04 -17.14
C LYS A 173 -21.85 -6.45 -16.87
N ILE A 174 -22.67 -6.30 -17.91
CA ILE A 174 -23.98 -5.61 -17.87
C ILE A 174 -24.82 -6.06 -16.65
N ALA A 175 -24.81 -7.36 -16.33
CA ALA A 175 -25.49 -7.92 -15.17
C ALA A 175 -25.04 -7.32 -13.81
N LYS A 176 -23.75 -7.00 -13.66
CA LYS A 176 -23.20 -6.38 -12.44
C LYS A 176 -23.52 -4.89 -12.36
N ALA A 177 -23.54 -4.19 -13.49
CA ALA A 177 -23.98 -2.80 -13.57
C ALA A 177 -25.47 -2.66 -13.23
N ALA A 178 -26.32 -3.52 -13.80
CA ALA A 178 -27.75 -3.57 -13.50
C ALA A 178 -28.02 -3.85 -12.00
N LYS A 179 -27.29 -4.78 -11.38
CA LYS A 179 -27.41 -5.07 -9.95
C LYS A 179 -26.96 -3.91 -9.05
N LEU A 180 -26.01 -3.10 -9.50
CA LEU A 180 -25.56 -1.90 -8.78
C LEU A 180 -26.58 -0.76 -8.88
N LEU A 181 -27.18 -0.56 -10.06
CA LEU A 181 -28.23 0.44 -10.27
C LEU A 181 -29.49 0.09 -9.45
N ALA A 182 -29.94 -1.16 -9.49
CA ALA A 182 -31.08 -1.62 -8.70
C ALA A 182 -30.90 -1.46 -7.17
N ARG A 183 -29.66 -1.56 -6.68
CA ARG A 183 -29.34 -1.30 -5.26
C ARG A 183 -29.29 0.18 -4.90
N ARG A 184 -29.08 1.06 -5.88
CA ARG A 184 -29.08 2.51 -5.69
C ARG A 184 -30.51 3.02 -5.53
N ASP A 185 -31.43 2.51 -6.35
CA ASP A 185 -32.84 2.92 -6.33
C ASP A 185 -33.58 2.43 -5.08
N ALA A 186 -33.15 1.32 -4.48
CA ALA A 186 -33.68 0.80 -3.22
C ALA A 186 -33.25 1.60 -1.98
N LYS A 187 -32.28 2.52 -2.09
CA LYS A 187 -31.80 3.36 -0.98
C LYS A 187 -32.45 4.76 -0.93
N PHE A 188 -33.26 5.09 -1.93
CA PHE A 188 -33.97 6.37 -2.05
C PHE A 188 -35.51 6.20 -2.07
N ARG A 189 -35.99 5.05 -1.61
CA ARG A 189 -37.39 4.79 -1.23
C ARG A 189 -37.44 4.54 0.26
#